data_AF-A0A0F5VV93-F1
#
_entry.id   AF-A0A0F5VV93-F1
#
_cell.length_a   1.000
_cell.length_b   1.000
_cell.length_c   1.000
_cell.angle_alpha   90.00
_cell.angle_beta   90.00
_cell.angle_gamma   90.00
#
_symmetry.space_group_name_H-M   'P 1'
#
loop_
_entity.id
_entity.type
_entity.pdbx_description
1 polymer ?
#
loop_
_entity_poly.entity_id
_entity_poly.type
_entity_poly.pdbx_seq_one_letter_code
_entity_poly.pdbx_strand_id
1 'polypeptide(L)'
;MYAGGVAAAACLGLLTVPRPVAPPTYEWAARHIGRGEVVLTADRHAALALAGFGANLVPPGPVAKGHEPDVRACLSPASTRADRAAVVRRHRVRRLLLTRRDRAPGETVVVAWSARTGEVLARVVGPAPAPVTTR
;
A
#
# COMPACT_ATOMS: atom_id res chain seq x y z
N MET A 1 39.38 -57.02 -17.67
CA MET A 1 38.08 -56.83 -17.01
C MET A 1 37.75 -55.35 -17.06
N TYR A 2 36.85 -54.93 -17.97
CA TYR A 2 36.35 -53.56 -18.04
C TYR A 2 35.05 -53.50 -17.26
N ALA A 3 35.03 -52.77 -16.14
CA ALA A 3 33.83 -52.52 -15.35
C ALA A 3 33.03 -51.38 -15.99
N GLY A 4 31.75 -51.62 -16.25
CA GLY A 4 30.86 -50.75 -17.00
C GLY A 4 30.55 -49.43 -16.28
N GLY A 5 30.61 -48.34 -17.04
CA GLY A 5 30.04 -47.05 -16.67
C GLY A 5 28.59 -46.99 -17.15
N VAL A 6 27.65 -46.89 -16.21
CA VAL A 6 26.24 -46.61 -16.50
C VAL A 6 26.11 -45.21 -17.09
N ALA A 7 25.58 -45.13 -18.31
CA ALA A 7 25.14 -43.88 -18.90
C ALA A 7 23.89 -43.38 -18.16
N ALA A 8 24.08 -42.57 -17.12
CA ALA A 8 23.03 -41.74 -16.57
C ALA A 8 22.81 -40.60 -17.56
N ALA A 9 21.88 -40.80 -18.50
CA ALA A 9 21.34 -39.74 -19.33
C ALA A 9 20.79 -38.63 -18.41
N ALA A 10 21.53 -37.54 -18.31
CA ALA A 10 21.09 -36.35 -17.60
C ALA A 10 19.87 -35.79 -18.32
N CYS A 11 18.68 -36.05 -17.79
CA CYS A 11 17.47 -35.31 -18.11
C CYS A 11 17.63 -33.86 -17.61
N LEU A 12 18.39 -33.05 -18.34
CA LEU A 12 18.44 -31.58 -18.23
C LEU A 12 17.16 -30.97 -18.82
N GLY A 13 16.02 -31.39 -18.28
CA GLY A 13 14.71 -30.85 -18.61
C GLY A 13 14.42 -29.60 -17.78
N LEU A 14 14.71 -28.43 -18.35
CA LEU A 14 13.94 -27.18 -18.19
C LEU A 14 13.43 -26.86 -16.77
N LEU A 15 14.33 -26.70 -15.79
CA LEU A 15 14.01 -25.82 -14.66
C LEU A 15 14.20 -24.38 -15.12
N THR A 16 13.21 -23.82 -15.84
CA THR A 16 13.06 -22.37 -15.90
C THR A 16 12.77 -21.92 -14.46
N VAL A 17 13.81 -21.52 -13.74
CA VAL A 17 13.63 -20.81 -12.47
C VAL A 17 12.80 -19.58 -12.83
N PRO A 18 11.57 -19.42 -12.30
CA PRO A 18 10.78 -18.24 -12.58
C PRO A 18 11.62 -17.05 -12.17
N ARG A 19 11.95 -16.18 -13.14
CA ARG A 19 12.78 -15.02 -12.91
C ARG A 19 12.14 -14.24 -11.76
N PRO A 20 12.86 -13.94 -10.66
CA PRO A 20 12.27 -13.22 -9.55
C PRO A 20 11.73 -11.90 -10.09
N VAL A 21 10.42 -11.77 -10.01
CA VAL A 21 9.71 -10.57 -10.44
C VAL A 21 10.21 -9.45 -9.55
N ALA A 22 10.92 -8.47 -10.11
CA ALA A 22 11.43 -7.34 -9.35
C ALA A 22 10.29 -6.71 -8.53
N PRO A 23 10.52 -6.36 -7.25
CA PRO A 23 9.48 -5.78 -6.42
C PRO A 23 8.85 -4.54 -7.10
N PRO A 24 7.55 -4.29 -6.88
CA PRO A 24 6.89 -3.14 -7.49
C PRO A 24 7.54 -1.84 -7.02
N THR A 25 7.87 -0.96 -7.98
CA THR A 25 8.36 0.38 -7.67
C THR A 25 7.19 1.32 -7.46
N TYR A 26 7.31 2.21 -6.47
CA TYR A 26 6.24 3.15 -6.09
C TYR A 26 6.40 4.55 -6.70
N GLU A 27 7.22 4.68 -7.73
CA GLU A 27 7.45 5.94 -8.46
C GLU A 27 6.15 6.53 -9.01
N TRP A 28 5.24 5.66 -9.48
CA TRP A 28 3.92 6.04 -9.98
C TRP A 28 3.08 6.79 -8.94
N ALA A 29 3.23 6.45 -7.65
CA ALA A 29 2.55 7.07 -6.53
C ALA A 29 3.34 8.28 -6.01
N ALA A 30 4.67 8.15 -5.91
CA ALA A 30 5.59 9.16 -5.40
C ALA A 30 5.46 10.51 -6.13
N ARG A 31 5.31 10.51 -7.46
CA ARG A 31 5.11 11.74 -8.26
C ARG A 31 3.87 12.55 -7.89
N HIS A 32 2.91 11.95 -7.19
CA HIS A 32 1.69 12.63 -6.73
C HIS A 32 1.72 12.99 -5.25
N ILE A 33 2.77 12.62 -4.52
CA ILE A 33 2.91 12.91 -3.08
C ILE A 33 3.75 14.18 -2.94
N GLY A 34 3.14 15.22 -2.37
CA GLY A 34 3.85 16.46 -2.08
C GLY A 34 4.89 16.27 -0.96
N ARG A 35 5.93 17.12 -0.95
CA ARG A 35 6.91 17.12 0.15
C ARG A 35 6.21 17.30 1.50
N GLY A 36 6.47 16.39 2.43
CA GLY A 36 5.89 16.42 3.79
C GLY A 36 4.43 15.98 3.87
N GLU A 37 3.78 15.59 2.76
CA GLU A 37 2.45 15.00 2.80
C GLU A 37 2.51 13.64 3.52
N VAL A 38 1.55 13.45 4.43
CA VAL A 38 1.44 12.21 5.20
C VAL A 38 0.62 11.18 4.42
N VAL A 39 1.20 10.01 4.19
CA VAL A 39 0.61 8.87 3.51
C VAL A 39 0.30 7.76 4.52
N LEU A 40 -0.93 7.28 4.55
CA LEU A 40 -1.32 6.11 5.35
C LEU A 40 -1.49 4.89 4.43
N THR A 41 -0.95 3.75 4.84
CA THR A 41 -1.05 2.47 4.11
C THR A 41 -0.99 1.29 5.07
N ALA A 42 -1.70 0.20 4.72
CA ALA A 42 -1.57 -1.09 5.41
C ALA A 42 -0.41 -1.94 4.87
N ASP A 43 0.12 -1.63 3.68
CA ASP A 43 1.16 -2.44 3.07
C ASP A 43 2.56 -2.02 3.55
N ARG A 44 3.22 -2.92 4.28
CA ARG A 44 4.55 -2.67 4.85
C ARG A 44 5.61 -2.43 3.77
N HIS A 45 5.52 -3.13 2.64
CA HIS A 45 6.49 -2.98 1.56
C HIS A 45 6.33 -1.62 0.87
N ALA A 46 5.09 -1.21 0.63
CA ALA A 46 4.75 0.10 0.11
C ALA A 46 5.24 1.23 1.00
N ALA A 47 5.06 1.10 2.32
CA ALA A 47 5.57 2.05 3.28
C ALA A 47 7.10 2.19 3.15
N LEU A 48 7.85 1.09 3.17
CA LEU A 48 9.30 1.13 3.02
C LEU A 48 9.75 1.74 1.68
N ALA A 49 9.09 1.39 0.58
CA ALA A 49 9.43 1.90 -0.73
C ALA A 49 9.15 3.41 -0.85
N LEU A 50 7.99 3.89 -0.37
CA LEU A 50 7.62 5.29 -0.37
C LEU A 50 8.50 6.15 0.55
N ALA A 51 8.99 5.58 1.66
CA ALA A 51 9.97 6.25 2.52
C ALA A 51 11.25 6.58 1.75
N GLY A 52 11.69 5.68 0.84
CA GLY A 52 12.83 5.91 -0.05
C GLY A 52 12.65 7.09 -1.02
N PHE A 53 11.40 7.50 -1.28
CA PHE A 53 11.07 8.69 -2.07
C PHE A 53 10.84 9.95 -1.22
N GLY A 54 11.04 9.87 0.10
CA GLY A 54 10.86 11.00 1.02
C GLY A 54 9.41 11.24 1.45
N ALA A 55 8.51 10.27 1.25
CA ALA A 55 7.14 10.36 1.76
C ALA A 55 7.12 10.27 3.29
N ASN A 56 6.30 11.12 3.93
CA ASN A 56 6.06 11.02 5.36
C ASN A 56 4.96 9.98 5.61
N LEU A 57 5.20 8.98 6.45
CA LEU A 57 4.33 7.80 6.54
C LEU A 57 3.65 7.70 7.88
N VAL A 58 2.41 7.19 7.83
CA VAL A 58 1.69 6.72 9.01
C VAL A 58 1.48 5.21 8.86
N PRO A 59 2.06 4.41 9.76
CA PRO A 59 2.91 4.86 10.86
C PRO A 59 4.35 5.25 10.44
N PRO A 60 5.07 6.05 11.25
CA PRO A 60 6.42 6.49 10.91
C PRO A 60 7.41 5.33 10.98
N GLY A 61 7.86 4.86 9.82
CA GLY A 61 8.97 3.93 9.68
C GLY A 61 8.69 2.47 10.09
N PRO A 62 9.68 1.57 9.92
CA PRO A 62 9.48 0.11 9.95
C PRO A 62 9.19 -0.53 11.31
N VAL A 63 9.09 0.24 12.39
CA VAL A 63 9.01 -0.28 13.77
C VAL A 63 7.87 0.32 14.61
N ALA A 64 6.97 1.10 14.02
CA ALA A 64 5.90 1.72 14.78
C ALA A 64 4.79 0.69 15.12
N LYS A 65 5.05 -0.09 16.17
CA LYS A 65 4.04 -0.84 16.92
C LYS A 65 3.05 0.15 17.53
N GLY A 66 1.76 -0.02 17.25
CA GLY A 66 0.68 0.78 17.88
C GLY A 66 -0.28 1.50 16.93
N HIS A 67 0.00 1.55 15.63
CA HIS A 67 -0.86 2.22 14.63
C HIS A 67 -1.72 1.29 13.77
N GLU A 68 -1.55 -0.03 13.88
CA GLU A 68 -2.48 -0.99 13.30
C GLU A 68 -3.96 -0.69 13.60
N PRO A 69 -4.38 -0.28 14.82
CA PRO A 69 -5.77 0.09 15.06
C PRO A 69 -6.21 1.32 14.26
N ASP A 70 -5.33 2.31 14.09
CA ASP A 70 -5.63 3.54 13.33
C ASP A 70 -5.69 3.27 11.83
N VAL A 71 -4.76 2.45 11.30
CA VAL A 71 -4.79 1.98 9.91
C VAL A 71 -6.04 1.15 9.66
N ARG A 72 -6.39 0.23 10.58
CA ARG A 72 -7.61 -0.58 10.50
C ARG A 72 -8.85 0.29 10.60
N ALA A 73 -8.90 1.28 11.49
CA ALA A 73 -10.01 2.22 11.58
C ALA A 73 -10.14 3.09 10.32
N CYS A 74 -9.05 3.33 9.60
CA CYS A 74 -9.10 4.07 8.34
C CYS A 74 -9.55 3.22 7.14
N LEU A 75 -9.13 1.95 7.08
CA LEU A 75 -9.30 1.07 5.91
C LEU A 75 -10.41 0.03 6.05
N SER A 76 -10.88 -0.23 7.27
CA SER A 76 -11.93 -1.21 7.52
C SER A 76 -13.25 -0.77 6.86
N PRO A 77 -13.92 -1.68 6.13
CA PRO A 77 -15.25 -1.39 5.58
C PRO A 77 -16.30 -1.19 6.66
N ALA A 78 -16.07 -1.72 7.87
CA ALA A 78 -16.95 -1.57 9.03
C ALA A 78 -16.75 -0.23 9.76
N SER A 79 -15.68 0.52 9.47
CA SER A 79 -15.43 1.79 10.12
C SER A 79 -16.35 2.89 9.61
N THR A 80 -16.75 3.77 10.51
CA THR A 80 -17.60 4.91 10.16
C THR A 80 -16.76 6.01 9.52
N ARG A 81 -17.44 6.94 8.85
CA ARG A 81 -16.82 8.19 8.37
C ARG A 81 -16.19 9.00 9.50
N ALA A 82 -16.81 9.02 10.67
CA ALA A 82 -16.30 9.75 11.84
C ALA A 82 -14.98 9.15 12.33
N ASP A 83 -14.87 7.83 12.38
CA ASP A 83 -13.65 7.12 12.79
C ASP A 83 -12.51 7.41 11.81
N ARG A 84 -12.78 7.32 10.50
CA ARG A 84 -11.80 7.65 9.46
C ARG A 84 -11.34 9.10 9.55
N ALA A 85 -12.27 10.04 9.73
CA ALA A 85 -11.96 11.46 9.85
C ALA A 85 -11.13 11.75 11.11
N ALA A 86 -11.37 11.05 12.22
CA ALA A 86 -10.59 11.18 13.44
C ALA A 86 -9.12 10.77 13.22
N VAL A 87 -8.90 9.61 12.58
CA VAL A 87 -7.54 9.13 12.23
C VAL A 87 -6.83 10.09 11.27
N VAL A 88 -7.52 10.51 10.20
CA VAL A 88 -6.99 11.46 9.22
C VAL A 88 -6.58 12.76 9.88
N ARG A 89 -7.41 13.32 10.78
CA ARG A 89 -7.11 14.57 11.48
C ARG A 89 -5.97 14.40 12.47
N ARG A 90 -5.98 13.32 13.26
CA ARG A 90 -4.96 13.03 14.28
C ARG A 90 -3.57 12.94 13.67
N HIS A 91 -3.43 12.25 12.54
CA HIS A 91 -2.14 12.04 11.89
C HIS A 91 -1.89 12.95 10.69
N ARG A 92 -2.80 13.91 10.44
CA ARG A 92 -2.74 14.84 9.29
C ARG A 92 -2.57 14.13 7.94
N VAL A 93 -3.21 12.97 7.79
CA VAL A 93 -3.15 12.16 6.57
C VAL A 93 -3.69 12.97 5.40
N ARG A 94 -2.92 13.03 4.30
CA ARG A 94 -3.32 13.68 3.05
C ARG A 94 -3.55 12.67 1.94
N ARG A 95 -2.88 11.52 2.01
CA ARG A 95 -2.93 10.47 1.00
C ARG A 95 -3.17 9.11 1.66
N LEU A 96 -3.91 8.27 0.95
CA LEU A 96 -4.15 6.89 1.30
C LEU A 96 -3.67 6.03 0.15
N LEU A 97 -2.78 5.08 0.44
CA LEU A 97 -2.40 4.06 -0.51
C LEU A 97 -3.16 2.78 -0.16
N LEU A 98 -4.04 2.41 -1.08
CA LEU A 98 -4.98 1.32 -0.98
C LEU A 98 -4.48 0.14 -1.81
N THR A 99 -4.54 -1.05 -1.24
CA THR A 99 -4.34 -2.29 -1.99
C THR A 99 -5.62 -2.65 -2.75
N ARG A 100 -5.52 -3.61 -3.68
CA ARG A 100 -6.69 -4.13 -4.42
C ARG A 100 -7.81 -4.69 -3.53
N ARG A 101 -7.52 -4.98 -2.25
CA ARG A 101 -8.46 -5.52 -1.26
C ARG A 101 -9.15 -4.43 -0.46
N ASP A 102 -8.56 -3.23 -0.44
CA ASP A 102 -9.07 -2.11 0.32
C ASP A 102 -10.14 -1.38 -0.47
N ARG A 103 -11.21 -0.97 0.21
CA ARG A 103 -12.24 -0.15 -0.42
C ARG A 103 -11.90 1.32 -0.21
N ALA A 104 -11.85 2.09 -1.29
CA ALA A 104 -11.65 3.54 -1.20
C ALA A 104 -12.77 4.18 -0.37
N PRO A 105 -12.45 4.93 0.71
CA PRO A 105 -13.46 5.68 1.44
C PRO A 105 -14.12 6.73 0.53
N GLY A 106 -15.42 6.98 0.72
CA GLY A 106 -16.14 8.00 -0.06
C GLY A 106 -15.62 9.44 0.13
N GLU A 107 -14.78 9.69 1.16
CA GLU A 107 -14.07 10.95 1.37
C GLU A 107 -12.78 11.09 0.54
N THR A 108 -12.54 10.20 -0.40
CA THR A 108 -11.26 10.15 -1.11
C THR A 108 -11.45 10.22 -2.62
N VAL A 109 -10.52 10.91 -3.27
CA VAL A 109 -10.45 10.99 -4.72
C VAL A 109 -9.23 10.22 -5.18
N VAL A 110 -9.45 9.23 -6.04
CA VAL A 110 -8.38 8.49 -6.68
C VAL A 110 -7.57 9.44 -7.56
N VAL A 111 -6.26 9.53 -7.30
CA VAL A 111 -5.35 10.41 -8.06
C VAL A 111 -4.41 9.62 -8.97
N ALA A 112 -4.18 8.34 -8.66
CA ALA A 112 -3.34 7.47 -9.46
C ALA A 112 -3.66 5.99 -9.15
N TRP A 113 -3.31 5.13 -10.09
CA TRP A 113 -3.46 3.68 -9.97
C TRP A 113 -2.24 2.97 -10.55
N SER A 114 -1.92 1.81 -9.99
CA SER A 114 -0.90 0.91 -10.50
C SER A 114 -1.54 -0.12 -11.41
N ALA A 115 -1.21 -0.06 -12.70
CA ALA A 115 -1.65 -1.08 -13.66
C ALA A 115 -1.07 -2.48 -13.35
N ARG A 116 0.03 -2.54 -12.60
CA ARG A 116 0.74 -3.80 -12.28
C ARG A 116 0.18 -4.50 -11.04
N THR A 117 -0.17 -3.75 -9.99
CA THR A 117 -0.58 -4.29 -8.69
C THR A 117 -2.06 -4.09 -8.40
N GLY A 118 -2.74 -3.20 -9.14
CA GLY A 118 -4.10 -2.76 -8.86
C GLY A 118 -4.21 -1.86 -7.63
N GLU A 119 -3.08 -1.39 -7.10
CA GLU A 119 -3.04 -0.45 -5.99
C GLU A 119 -3.49 0.94 -6.44
N VAL A 120 -4.07 1.67 -5.50
CA VAL A 120 -4.67 2.98 -5.74
C VAL A 120 -4.12 3.99 -4.76
N LEU A 121 -3.64 5.11 -5.28
CA LEU A 121 -3.34 6.28 -4.48
C LEU A 121 -4.57 7.18 -4.49
N ALA A 122 -5.13 7.41 -3.31
CA ALA A 122 -6.24 8.31 -3.10
C ALA A 122 -5.80 9.53 -2.29
N ARG A 123 -6.34 10.69 -2.64
CA ARG A 123 -6.22 11.92 -1.86
C ARG A 123 -7.42 12.04 -0.95
N VAL A 124 -7.18 12.37 0.31
CA VAL A 124 -8.26 12.70 1.23
C VAL A 124 -8.78 14.09 0.88
N VAL A 125 -10.03 14.16 0.43
CA VAL A 125 -10.78 15.40 0.36
C VAL A 125 -11.39 15.54 1.75
N GLY A 126 -11.12 16.64 2.45
CA GLY A 126 -11.45 16.79 3.87
C GLY A 126 -12.87 16.30 4.20
N PRO A 127 -13.13 15.84 5.44
CA PRO A 127 -14.42 15.25 5.79
C PRO A 127 -15.51 16.25 5.38
N ALA A 128 -16.30 15.92 4.36
CA ALA A 128 -17.43 16.78 4.01
C ALA A 128 -18.21 17.00 5.32
N PRO A 129 -18.60 18.24 5.63
CA PRO A 129 -19.29 18.55 6.86
C PRO A 129 -20.44 17.57 7.02
N ALA A 130 -20.66 17.08 8.24
CA ALA A 130 -21.83 16.27 8.55
C ALA A 130 -23.07 16.96 7.95
N PRO A 131 -24.01 16.21 7.32
CA PRO A 131 -25.24 16.83 6.87
C PRO A 131 -25.83 17.59 8.06
N VAL A 132 -25.98 18.90 7.92
CA VAL A 132 -26.63 19.70 8.95
C VAL A 132 -28.08 19.23 8.94
N THR A 133 -28.45 18.43 9.93
CA THR A 133 -29.85 18.11 10.14
C THR A 133 -30.46 19.38 10.72
N THR A 134 -30.96 20.26 9.86
CA THR A 134 -31.80 21.38 10.28
C THR A 134 -33.01 20.78 10.99
N ARG A 135 -33.14 21.10 12.28
CA ARG A 135 -34.26 20.71 13.12
C ARG A 135 -35.38 21.73 12.98
#